data_AF-A0AAU5PNG1-F1
#
_entry.id   AF-A0AAU5PNG1-F1
#
_cell.length_a   1.000
_cell.length_b   1.000
_cell.length_c   1.000
_cell.angle_alpha   90.00
_cell.angle_beta   90.00
_cell.angle_gamma   90.00
#
_symmetry.space_group_name_H-M   'P 1'
#
loop_
_entity.id
_entity.type
_entity.pdbx_description
1 polymer ?
#
loop_
_entity_poly.entity_id
_entity_poly.type
_entity_poly.pdbx_seq_one_letter_code
_entity_poly.pdbx_strand_id
1 'polypeptide(L)' 'MENIWLRTKRYNASGKVVSGTGGVCYLYFPERPSPAQRKALAALGVV' A
#
# COMPACT_ATOMS: atom_id res chain seq x y z
N MET A 1 17.77 -4.42 -3.29
CA MET A 1 17.04 -5.43 -2.49
C MET A 1 15.68 -4.81 -2.21
N GLU A 2 14.62 -5.34 -2.81
CA GLU A 2 13.32 -4.66 -2.85
C GLU A 2 12.32 -5.43 -1.99
N ASN A 3 11.94 -4.85 -0.85
CA ASN A 3 10.97 -5.41 0.07
C ASN A 3 9.57 -4.90 -0.31
N ILE A 4 8.83 -5.65 -1.13
CA ILE A 4 7.45 -5.32 -1.50
C ILE A 4 6.50 -5.88 -0.43
N TRP A 5 5.87 -5.01 0.36
CA TRP A 5 4.96 -5.39 1.46
C TRP A 5 3.63 -4.64 1.43
N LEU A 6 2.89 -4.67 0.32
CA LEU A 6 1.47 -4.32 0.30
C LEU A 6 0.73 -5.18 -0.73
N ARG A 7 0.23 -6.35 -0.33
CA ARG A 7 -0.72 -7.13 -1.14
C ARG A 7 -2.15 -6.64 -0.91
N THR A 8 -2.76 -6.06 -1.94
CA THR A 8 -4.18 -5.69 -1.91
C THR A 8 -5.06 -6.95 -2.04
N LYS A 9 -6.23 -6.97 -1.38
CA LYS A 9 -7.24 -8.03 -1.59
C LYS A 9 -8.05 -7.68 -2.84
N ARG A 10 -8.13 -8.60 -3.81
CA ARG A 10 -8.99 -8.42 -4.99
C ARG A 10 -10.43 -8.75 -4.62
N TYR A 11 -11.32 -7.79 -4.75
CA TYR A 11 -12.76 -8.01 -4.67
C TYR A 11 -13.33 -8.19 -6.08
N ASN A 12 -14.21 -9.17 -6.28
CA ASN A 12 -14.96 -9.31 -7.53
C ASN A 12 -16.17 -8.37 -7.57
N ALA A 13 -16.89 -8.32 -8.69
CA ALA A 13 -18.09 -7.48 -8.85
C ALA A 13 -19.22 -7.78 -7.85
N SER A 14 -19.17 -8.93 -7.17
CA SER A 14 -20.11 -9.33 -6.12
C SER A 14 -19.57 -9.03 -4.71
N GLY A 15 -18.46 -8.30 -4.58
CA GLY A 15 -17.86 -7.95 -3.28
C GLY A 15 -17.14 -9.12 -2.58
N LYS A 16 -16.89 -10.24 -3.26
CA LYS A 16 -16.19 -11.39 -2.69
C LYS A 16 -14.68 -11.27 -2.92
N VAL A 17 -13.90 -11.58 -1.89
CA VAL A 17 -12.44 -11.71 -2.03
C VAL A 17 -12.13 -12.91 -2.91
N VAL A 18 -11.45 -12.67 -4.03
CA VAL A 18 -11.04 -13.71 -4.97
C VAL A 18 -9.52 -13.88 -4.97
N SER A 19 -9.07 -15.10 -5.20
CA SER A 19 -7.65 -15.39 -5.40
C SER A 19 -7.21 -14.86 -6.77
N GLY A 20 -6.12 -14.11 -6.75
CA GLY A 20 -5.51 -13.41 -7.89
C GLY A 20 -4.51 -12.42 -7.31
N THR A 21 -3.44 -12.08 -8.04
CA THR A 21 -2.51 -11.05 -7.58
C THR A 21 -3.29 -9.73 -7.51
N GLY A 22 -3.65 -9.29 -6.29
CA GLY A 22 -4.15 -7.95 -6.08
C GLY A 22 -3.14 -6.96 -6.65
N GLY A 23 -3.64 -5.96 -7.38
CA GLY A 23 -2.77 -4.98 -8.05
C GLY A 23 -1.75 -4.39 -7.08
N VAL A 24 -0.53 -4.16 -7.58
CA VAL A 24 0.52 -3.46 -6.85
C VAL A 24 0.20 -1.97 -6.86
N CYS A 25 0.28 -1.32 -5.70
CA CYS A 25 0.17 0.14 -5.56
C CYS A 25 1.56 0.73 -5.36
N TYR A 26 1.95 1.70 -6.19
CA TYR A 26 3.18 2.47 -6.02
C TYR A 26 2.87 3.77 -5.28
N LEU A 27 3.69 4.10 -4.28
CA LEU A 27 3.65 5.37 -3.58
C LEU A 27 4.90 6.17 -3.92
N TYR A 28 4.73 7.30 -4.59
CA TYR A 28 5.81 8.27 -4.78
C TYR A 28 5.78 9.28 -3.64
N PHE A 29 6.93 9.47 -3.00
CA PHE A 29 7.06 10.28 -1.79
C PHE A 29 8.40 11.04 -1.79
N PRO A 30 8.47 12.27 -1.23
CA PRO A 30 9.73 13.02 -1.12
C PRO A 30 10.85 12.24 -0.42
N GLU A 31 12.09 12.38 -0.87
CA GLU A 31 13.25 11.71 -0.23
C GLU A 31 13.39 12.06 1.27
N ARG A 32 12.98 13.27 1.65
CA ARG A 32 12.99 13.74 3.03
C ARG A 32 11.58 14.13 3.48
N PRO A 33 10.81 13.20 4.07
CA PRO A 33 9.49 13.48 4.59
C PRO A 33 9.51 14.57 5.66
N SER A 34 8.47 15.40 5.71
CA SER A 34 8.17 16.18 6.91
C SER A 34 7.69 15.26 8.05
N PRO A 35 7.76 15.69 9.32
CA PRO A 35 7.21 14.92 10.43
C PRO A 35 5.73 14.56 10.28
N ALA A 36 4.92 15.45 9.70
CA ALA A 36 3.50 15.21 9.46
C ALA A 36 3.28 14.13 8.39
N GLN A 37 4.09 14.16 7.33
CA GLN A 37 4.04 13.15 6.27
C GLN A 37 4.41 11.75 6.78
N ARG A 38 5.41 11.63 7.64
CA ARG A 38 5.74 10.34 8.29
C ARG A 38 4.59 9.79 9.10
N LYS A 39 3.91 10.65 9.87
CA LYS A 39 2.73 10.24 10.66
C LYS A 39 1.61 9.71 9.76
N ALA A 40 1.37 10.37 8.63
CA ALA A 40 0.34 9.94 7.68
C ALA A 40 0.68 8.58 7.03
N LEU A 41 1.94 8.36 6.65
CA LEU A 41 2.40 7.07 6.12
C LEU A 41 2.28 5.94 7.15
N ALA A 42 2.70 6.20 8.38
CA ALA A 42 2.62 5.23 9.48
C ALA A 42 1.17 4.83 9.80
N ALA A 43 0.21 5.77 9.72
CA ALA A 43 -1.21 5.47 9.92
C ALA A 43 -1.78 4.50 8.88
N LEU A 44 -1.14 4.39 7.71
CA LEU A 44 -1.49 3.46 6.62
C LEU A 44 -0.64 2.18 6.65
N GLY A 45 0.24 2.01 7.63
CA GLY A 45 1.15 0.86 7.73
C GLY A 45 2.33 0.90 6.75
N VAL A 46 2.61 2.07 6.16
CA VAL A 46 3.78 2.29 5.30
C VAL A 46 4.93 2.75 6.19
N VAL A 47 5.94 1.89 6.36
CA VAL A 47 7.13 2.10 7.23
C VAL A 47 8.37 2.51 6.45
#